data_AF-A0A972P641-F1
#
_entry.id   AF-A0A972P641-F1
#
_cell.length_a   1.000
_cell.length_b   1.000
_cell.length_c   1.000
_cell.angle_alpha   90.00
_cell.angle_beta   90.00
_cell.angle_gamma   90.00
#
_symmetry.space_group_name_H-M   'P 1'
#
loop_
_entity.id
_entity.type
_entity.pdbx_description
1 polymer ?
#
loop_
_entity_poly.entity_id
_entity_poly.type
_entity_poly.pdbx_seq_one_letter_code
_entity_poly.pdbx_strand_id
1 'polypeptide(L)'
;MLEKSLEKIAETILSLDEASLASLWVKYKDRMEHFEPSREWERAVIVFFIINAVRAKNQIFNDQLMKRKDEKPAAPKTTKASPNLRRVK
;
A
#
# COMPACT_ATOMS: atom_id res chain seq x y z
N MET A 1 6.69 -25.81 -9.93
CA MET A 1 8.02 -25.20 -10.17
C MET A 1 7.88 -23.70 -10.37
N LEU A 2 7.10 -23.23 -11.35
CA LEU A 2 6.90 -21.80 -11.63
C LEU A 2 6.29 -21.02 -10.45
N GLU A 3 5.26 -21.56 -9.80
CA GLU A 3 4.60 -20.96 -8.64
C GLU A 3 5.60 -20.63 -7.50
N LYS A 4 6.39 -21.62 -7.07
CA LYS A 4 7.44 -21.42 -6.05
C LYS A 4 8.47 -20.36 -6.45
N SER A 5 8.77 -20.21 -7.75
CA SER A 5 9.65 -19.14 -8.22
C SER A 5 8.99 -17.77 -8.12
N LEU A 6 7.70 -17.67 -8.47
CA LEU A 6 6.92 -16.45 -8.32
C LEU A 6 6.77 -16.04 -6.85
N GLU A 7 6.56 -17.00 -5.94
CA GLU A 7 6.53 -16.76 -4.50
C GLU A 7 7.86 -16.19 -3.99
N LYS A 8 8.99 -16.78 -4.39
CA LYS A 8 10.32 -16.24 -4.04
C LYS A 8 10.56 -14.83 -4.56
N ILE A 9 10.09 -14.55 -5.78
CA ILE A 9 10.16 -13.21 -6.36
C ILE A 9 9.29 -12.26 -5.54
N ALA A 10 8.07 -12.66 -5.17
CA ALA A 10 7.17 -11.85 -4.34
C ALA A 10 7.79 -11.53 -2.97
N GLU A 11 8.35 -12.51 -2.27
CA GLU A 11 9.06 -12.30 -0.99
C GLU A 11 10.22 -11.32 -1.14
N THR A 12 11.01 -11.45 -2.22
CA THR A 12 12.10 -10.52 -2.50
C THR A 12 11.58 -9.10 -2.71
N ILE A 13 10.49 -8.94 -3.46
CA ILE A 13 9.87 -7.64 -3.74
C ILE A 13 9.27 -7.03 -2.47
N LEU A 14 8.66 -7.84 -1.60
CA LEU A 14 8.08 -7.38 -0.33
C LEU A 14 9.12 -6.80 0.63
N SER A 15 10.38 -7.24 0.50
CA SER A 15 11.50 -6.69 1.29
C SER A 15 11.94 -5.29 0.86
N LEU A 16 11.53 -4.82 -0.32
CA LEU A 16 11.88 -3.51 -0.85
C LEU A 16 10.90 -2.44 -0.35
N ASP A 17 11.44 -1.28 0.03
CA ASP A 17 10.61 -0.13 0.38
C ASP A 17 10.15 0.66 -0.86
N GLU A 18 8.97 1.30 -0.77
CA GLU A 18 8.37 2.02 -1.90
C GLU A 18 9.21 3.23 -2.34
N ALA A 19 9.95 3.87 -1.42
CA ALA A 19 10.79 5.01 -1.76
C ALA A 19 11.96 4.59 -2.65
N SER A 20 12.57 3.44 -2.36
CA SER A 20 13.60 2.81 -3.20
C SER A 20 13.09 2.44 -4.60
N LEU A 21 11.79 2.17 -4.75
CA LEU A 21 11.19 1.83 -6.04
C LEU A 21 10.76 3.05 -6.88
N ALA A 22 10.62 4.23 -6.28
CA ALA A 22 10.15 5.42 -6.97
C ALA A 22 11.08 5.88 -8.11
N SER A 23 12.40 5.80 -7.89
CA SER A 23 13.41 6.16 -8.90
C SER A 23 13.45 5.15 -10.06
N LEU A 24 13.29 3.86 -9.76
CA LEU A 24 13.23 2.80 -10.75
C LEU A 24 11.95 2.88 -11.59
N TRP A 25 10.84 3.30 -11.00
CA TRP A 25 9.57 3.42 -11.71
C TRP A 25 9.68 4.35 -12.92
N VAL A 26 10.30 5.54 -12.76
CA VAL A 26 10.47 6.50 -13.86
C VAL A 26 11.32 5.90 -14.98
N LYS A 27 12.43 5.24 -14.62
CA LYS A 27 13.33 4.58 -15.57
C LYS A 27 12.62 3.49 -16.38
N TYR A 28 11.87 2.62 -15.71
CA TYR A 28 11.22 1.50 -16.39
C TYR A 28 9.95 1.93 -17.15
N LYS A 29 9.26 2.99 -16.71
CA LYS A 29 8.19 3.61 -17.47
C LYS A 29 8.69 4.15 -18.80
N ASP A 30 9.73 4.98 -18.78
CA ASP A 30 10.34 5.55 -19.98
C ASP A 30 10.83 4.44 -20.93
N ARG A 31 11.50 3.42 -20.39
CA ARG A 31 11.94 2.27 -21.20
C ARG A 31 10.80 1.48 -21.83
N MET A 32 9.68 1.32 -21.12
CA MET A 32 8.49 0.60 -21.61
C MET A 32 7.80 1.37 -22.75
N GLU A 33 7.73 2.70 -22.66
CA GLU A 33 7.07 3.57 -23.65
C GLU A 33 7.76 3.52 -25.03
N HIS A 34 9.06 3.21 -25.06
CA HIS A 34 9.83 3.02 -26.29
C HIS A 34 9.84 1.54 -26.69
N PHE A 35 8.81 1.12 -27.45
CA PHE A 35 8.69 -0.26 -27.92
C PHE A 35 9.89 -0.70 -28.76
N GLU A 36 10.41 -1.87 -28.44
CA GLU A 36 11.41 -2.58 -29.20
C GLU A 36 11.14 -4.08 -29.07
N PRO A 37 11.18 -4.88 -30.15
CA PRO A 37 10.98 -6.32 -30.10
C PRO A 37 12.24 -7.02 -29.56
N SER A 38 12.65 -6.68 -28.34
CA SER A 38 13.84 -7.17 -27.65
C SER A 38 13.50 -7.78 -26.29
N ARG A 39 14.32 -8.74 -25.87
CA ARG A 39 14.19 -9.37 -24.55
C ARG A 39 14.38 -8.34 -23.42
N GLU A 40 15.20 -7.33 -23.68
CA GLU A 40 15.45 -6.21 -22.80
C GLU A 40 14.20 -5.36 -22.58
N TRP A 41 13.42 -5.11 -23.64
CA TRP A 41 12.14 -4.41 -23.52
C TRP A 41 11.12 -5.25 -22.76
N GLU A 42 10.95 -6.53 -23.08
CA GLU A 42 10.06 -7.44 -22.33
C GLU A 42 10.41 -7.46 -20.84
N ARG A 43 11.71 -7.54 -20.52
CA ARG A 43 12.20 -7.48 -19.14
C ARG A 43 11.85 -6.14 -18.48
N ALA A 44 12.00 -5.02 -19.18
CA ALA A 44 11.67 -3.71 -18.63
C ALA A 44 10.18 -3.58 -18.32
N VAL A 45 9.31 -4.12 -19.18
CA VAL A 45 7.86 -4.18 -18.98
C VAL A 45 7.53 -4.99 -17.73
N ILE A 46 8.10 -6.19 -17.59
CA ILE A 46 7.87 -7.05 -16.41
C ILE A 46 8.29 -6.34 -15.12
N VAL A 47 9.48 -5.71 -15.11
CA VAL A 47 9.96 -4.96 -13.94
C VAL A 47 9.05 -3.77 -13.61
N PHE A 48 8.57 -3.04 -14.62
CA PHE A 48 7.60 -1.96 -14.42
C PHE A 48 6.33 -2.48 -13.74
N PHE A 49 5.75 -3.60 -14.21
CA PHE A 49 4.55 -4.16 -13.60
C PHE A 49 4.78 -4.72 -12.19
N ILE A 50 5.96 -5.26 -11.90
CA ILE A 50 6.36 -5.64 -10.53
C ILE A 50 6.32 -4.42 -9.60
N ILE A 51 6.88 -3.29 -10.02
CA ILE A 51 6.87 -2.05 -9.22
C ILE A 51 5.42 -1.57 -9.01
N ASN A 52 4.59 -1.60 -10.06
CA ASN A 52 3.19 -1.21 -9.93
C ASN A 52 2.39 -2.15 -9.01
N ALA A 53 2.71 -3.45 -8.97
CA ALA A 53 2.10 -4.39 -8.04
C ALA A 53 2.36 -3.99 -6.58
N VAL A 54 3.57 -3.53 -6.25
CA VAL A 54 3.91 -3.03 -4.89
C VAL A 54 3.08 -1.80 -4.55
N ARG A 55 2.99 -0.83 -5.47
CA ARG A 55 2.21 0.40 -5.28
C ARG A 55 0.73 0.10 -5.09
N ALA A 56 0.17 -0.76 -5.95
CA ALA A 56 -1.22 -1.19 -5.85
C ALA A 56 -1.50 -1.91 -4.52
N LYS A 57 -0.62 -2.83 -4.09
CA LYS A 57 -0.71 -3.48 -2.78
C LYS A 57 -0.71 -2.45 -1.64
N ASN A 58 0.17 -1.46 -1.69
CA ASN A 58 0.25 -0.42 -0.66
C ASN A 58 -1.01 0.46 -0.62
N GLN A 59 -1.55 0.84 -1.79
CA GLN A 59 -2.82 1.55 -1.87
C GLN A 59 -3.96 0.73 -1.24
N ILE A 60 -4.11 -0.54 -1.64
CA ILE A 60 -5.13 -1.43 -1.07
C ILE A 60 -4.96 -1.57 0.44
N PHE A 61 -3.74 -1.74 0.93
CA PHE A 61 -3.47 -1.86 2.37
C PHE A 61 -3.85 -0.59 3.14
N ASN A 62 -3.48 0.59 2.62
CA ASN A 62 -3.80 1.88 3.21
C ASN A 62 -5.31 2.11 3.23
N ASP A 63 -6.02 1.80 2.15
CA ASP A 63 -7.48 1.93 2.05
C ASP A 63 -8.18 1.05 3.09
N GLN A 64 -7.73 -0.20 3.24
CA GLN A 64 -8.27 -1.13 4.24
C GLN A 64 -8.00 -0.66 5.67
N LEU A 65 -6.82 -0.07 5.93
CA LEU A 65 -6.48 0.48 7.24
C LEU A 65 -7.33 1.72 7.58
N MET A 66 -7.61 2.59 6.60
CA MET A 66 -8.47 3.76 6.78
C MET A 66 -9.91 3.35 7.11
N LYS A 67 -10.48 2.40 6.35
CA LYS A 67 -11.83 1.85 6.63
C LYS A 67 -11.95 1.31 8.06
N ARG A 68 -10.95 0.56 8.54
CA ARG A 68 -10.92 0.06 9.92
C ARG A 68 -10.80 1.15 10.99
N LYS A 69 -10.16 2.28 10.67
CA LYS A 69 -10.08 3.44 11.58
C LYS A 69 -11.42 4.16 11.68
N ASP A 70 -12.14 4.27 10.57
CA ASP A 70 -13.48 4.87 10.52
C ASP A 70 -14.54 3.97 11.18
N GLU A 71 -14.31 2.65 11.20
CA GLU A 71 -15.15 1.65 11.88
C GLU A 71 -14.93 1.54 13.41
N LYS A 72 -13.99 2.31 14.00
CA LYS A 72 -13.90 2.35 15.47
C LYS A 72 -15.22 2.88 16.02
N PRO A 73 -15.95 2.11 16.86
CA PRO A 73 -17.23 2.54 17.36
C PRO A 73 -17.03 3.80 18.19
N ALA A 74 -17.88 4.80 17.94
CA ALA A 74 -18.00 5.98 18.79
C ALA A 74 -17.99 5.52 20.24
N ALA A 75 -17.03 6.03 21.02
CA ALA A 75 -16.92 5.76 22.45
C ALA A 75 -18.31 5.90 23.09
N PRO A 76 -18.69 5.01 24.03
CA PRO A 76 -19.99 5.10 24.67
C PRO A 76 -20.12 6.49 25.28
N LYS A 77 -21.16 7.23 24.87
CA LYS A 77 -21.50 8.52 25.44
C LYS A 77 -21.65 8.32 26.94
N THR A 78 -20.64 8.71 27.72
CA THR A 78 -20.77 8.79 29.16
C THR A 78 -21.84 9.84 29.42
N THR A 79 -23.02 9.38 29.81
CA THR A 79 -24.04 10.21 30.42
C THR A 79 -23.43 10.84 31.65
N LYS A 80 -22.90 12.05 31.53
CA LYS A 80 -22.53 12.89 32.67
C LYS A 80 -23.82 13.22 33.42
N ALA A 81 -24.18 12.36 34.37
CA ALA A 81 -25.10 12.71 35.43
C ALA A 81 -24.41 13.82 36.24
N SER A 82 -24.80 15.08 35.99
CA SER A 82 -24.33 16.20 36.79
C SER A 82 -24.74 15.98 38.25
N PRO A 83 -23.79 15.98 39.21
CA PRO A 83 -24.16 15.96 40.62
C PRO A 83 -24.72 17.34 41.00
N ASN A 84 -25.95 17.34 41.53
CA ASN A 84 -26.59 18.51 42.10
C ASN A 84 -25.75 19.06 43.26
N LEU A 85 -25.04 20.18 43.05
CA LEU A 85 -24.45 20.96 44.15
C LEU A 85 -25.51 21.96 44.62
N ARG A 86 -26.17 21.64 45.74
CA ARG A 86 -27.05 22.58 46.46
C ARG A 86 -26.18 23.62 47.19
N ARG A 87 -26.38 24.89 46.86
CA ARG A 87 -25.78 26.03 47.57
C ARG A 87 -26.57 26.29 48.86
N VAL A 88 -25.92 26.12 50.01
CA VAL A 88 -26.46 26.52 51.32
C VAL A 88 -26.24 28.02 51.50
N LYS A 89 -27.26 28.71 52.01
CA LYS A 89 -27.27 30.15 52.31
C LYS A 89 -26.48 30.48 53.56
#